data_AF-A0A9P5E2M8-F1
#
_entry.id   AF-A0A9P5E2M8-F1
#
_cell.length_a   1.000
_cell.length_b   1.000
_cell.length_c   1.000
_cell.angle_alpha   90.00
_cell.angle_beta   90.00
_cell.angle_gamma   90.00
#
_symmetry.space_group_name_H-M   'P 1'
#
loop_
_entity.id
_entity.type
_entity.pdbx_description
1 polymer ?
#
loop_
_entity_poly.entity_id
_entity_poly.type
_entity_poly.pdbx_seq_one_letter_code
_entity_poly.pdbx_strand_id
1 'polypeptide(L)'
;MSAPHIVIVTGAAGGIGYNIVCELLKKHDACVVATDIVEGPLGGLKEEYKDKMRVVLHYAIPRLRETKGTVVAATSGAGLGPLFSGWGFYGMSKAAVAFNIRQLSLEEKDITAIGISPGLCDTKMIQDLRAGKQEGWTAQDIQDYEKFVAQIPMALPSVTATSYASALVHRTPELSGVIVDYDDPRLPIDNPLKYKSKQNPTNYAEFSPQVK
;
A
#
# COMPACT_ATOMS: atom_id res chain seq x y z
N MET A 1 9.25 29.23 -4.47
CA MET A 1 9.03 27.94 -3.80
C MET A 1 7.85 27.28 -4.48
N SER A 2 7.92 25.99 -4.87
CA SER A 2 6.74 25.29 -5.41
C SER A 2 5.72 25.09 -4.30
N ALA A 3 4.42 25.04 -4.63
CA ALA A 3 3.40 24.73 -3.63
C ALA A 3 3.63 23.31 -3.05
N PRO A 4 3.40 23.09 -1.74
CA PRO A 4 3.61 21.78 -1.13
C PRO A 4 2.64 20.74 -1.69
N HIS A 5 3.10 19.49 -1.83
CA HIS A 5 2.27 18.39 -2.31
C HIS A 5 1.23 18.01 -1.25
N ILE A 6 -0.06 18.02 -1.59
CA ILE A 6 -1.12 17.56 -0.68
C ILE A 6 -1.34 16.06 -0.92
N VAL A 7 -1.14 15.24 0.11
CA VAL A 7 -1.14 13.77 0.02
C VAL A 7 -2.11 13.17 1.03
N ILE A 8 -3.03 12.30 0.59
CA ILE A 8 -3.97 11.60 1.47
C ILE A 8 -3.52 10.15 1.71
N VAL A 9 -3.44 9.75 2.97
CA VAL A 9 -3.08 8.39 3.41
C VAL A 9 -4.23 7.84 4.25
N THR A 10 -4.81 6.71 3.84
CA THR A 10 -5.83 5.97 4.61
C THR A 10 -5.18 4.79 5.34
N GLY A 11 -5.78 4.31 6.44
CA GLY A 11 -5.14 3.31 7.29
C GLY A 11 -3.84 3.83 7.92
N ALA A 12 -3.78 5.14 8.14
CA ALA A 12 -2.57 5.88 8.46
C ALA A 12 -2.01 5.59 9.86
N ALA A 13 -2.78 5.00 10.78
CA ALA A 13 -2.32 4.68 12.13
C ALA A 13 -1.63 3.30 12.20
N GLY A 14 -1.85 2.45 11.18
CA GLY A 14 -1.29 1.10 11.12
C GLY A 14 0.07 1.03 10.39
N GLY A 15 0.91 0.07 10.80
CA GLY A 15 2.21 -0.30 10.23
C GLY A 15 2.71 0.50 9.01
N ILE A 16 2.21 0.17 7.81
CA ILE A 16 2.64 0.78 6.54
C ILE A 16 2.13 2.21 6.41
N GLY A 17 0.83 2.46 6.68
CA GLY A 17 0.24 3.80 6.59
C GLY A 17 0.96 4.81 7.49
N TYR A 18 1.31 4.42 8.72
CA TYR A 18 2.05 5.28 9.65
C TYR A 18 3.44 5.65 9.14
N ASN A 19 4.16 4.67 8.58
CA ASN A 19 5.49 4.91 8.02
C ASN A 19 5.43 5.78 6.75
N ILE A 20 4.38 5.66 5.92
CA ILE A 20 4.15 6.55 4.78
C ILE A 20 3.97 8.00 5.25
N VAL A 21 3.15 8.22 6.27
CA VAL A 21 2.95 9.56 6.86
C VAL A 21 4.26 10.12 7.38
N CYS A 22 5.04 9.33 8.12
CA CYS A 22 6.34 9.74 8.64
C CYS A 22 7.35 10.11 7.54
N GLU A 23 7.42 9.32 6.46
CA GLU A 23 8.32 9.60 5.34
C GLU A 23 7.95 10.91 4.63
N LEU A 24 6.65 11.09 4.34
CA LEU A 24 6.11 12.30 3.71
C LEU A 24 6.36 13.56 4.54
N LEU A 25 6.21 13.48 5.87
CA LEU A 25 6.39 14.64 6.76
C LEU A 25 7.87 14.99 7.00
N LYS A 26 8.74 13.98 7.06
CA LYS A 26 10.17 14.16 7.43
C LYS A 26 11.07 14.45 6.24
N LYS A 27 10.79 13.85 5.08
CA LYS A 27 11.70 13.85 3.93
C LYS A 27 11.16 14.57 2.70
N HIS A 28 9.88 14.91 2.69
CA HIS A 28 9.24 15.57 1.56
C HIS A 28 8.54 16.86 2.02
N ASP A 29 8.52 17.89 1.17
CA ASP A 29 7.73 19.10 1.44
C ASP A 29 6.25 18.85 1.11
N ALA A 30 5.64 17.95 1.90
CA ALA A 30 4.27 17.50 1.75
C ALA A 30 3.38 18.04 2.89
N CYS A 31 2.10 18.18 2.56
CA CYS A 31 0.98 18.41 3.46
C CYS A 31 0.18 17.10 3.50
N VAL A 32 0.21 16.39 4.63
CA VAL A 32 -0.29 15.02 4.74
C VAL A 32 -1.62 14.96 5.46
N VAL A 33 -2.59 14.37 4.77
CA VAL A 33 -3.90 14.05 5.28
C VAL A 33 -3.90 12.59 5.69
N ALA A 34 -3.71 12.32 6.98
CA ALA A 34 -3.79 10.99 7.55
C ALA A 34 -5.22 10.70 8.02
N THR A 35 -5.80 9.57 7.60
CA THR A 35 -7.10 9.09 8.08
C THR A 35 -7.04 7.62 8.44
N ASP A 36 -7.63 7.29 9.59
CA ASP A 36 -7.73 5.93 10.10
C ASP A 36 -8.94 5.86 11.05
N ILE A 37 -9.49 4.67 11.26
CA ILE A 37 -10.59 4.46 12.20
C ILE A 37 -10.12 4.50 13.66
N VAL A 38 -8.81 4.40 13.89
CA VAL A 38 -8.16 4.53 15.20
C VAL A 38 -7.15 5.68 15.18
N GLU A 39 -7.12 6.51 16.23
CA GLU A 39 -6.17 7.62 16.33
C GLU A 39 -4.73 7.12 16.47
N GLY A 40 -4.48 6.11 17.31
CA GLY A 40 -3.19 5.42 17.42
C GLY A 40 -1.98 6.35 17.51
N PRO A 41 -0.85 6.03 16.84
CA PRO A 41 0.36 6.87 16.85
C PRO A 41 0.22 8.18 16.04
N LEU A 42 -0.91 8.40 15.35
CA LEU A 42 -1.16 9.67 14.63
C LEU A 42 -1.41 10.83 15.59
N GLY A 43 -1.87 10.58 16.81
CA GLY A 43 -2.11 11.63 17.80
C GLY A 43 -0.86 12.45 18.12
N GLY A 44 0.30 11.79 18.23
CA GLY A 44 1.59 12.47 18.43
C GLY A 44 2.01 13.31 17.21
N LEU A 45 1.82 12.77 16.00
CA LEU A 45 2.14 13.48 14.75
C LEU A 45 1.21 14.68 14.51
N LYS A 46 -0.07 14.57 14.90
CA LYS A 46 -1.04 15.66 14.78
C LYS A 46 -0.62 16.87 15.62
N GLU A 47 -0.11 16.66 16.84
CA GLU A 47 0.37 17.74 17.70
C GLU A 47 1.65 18.39 17.13
N GLU A 48 2.52 17.60 16.50
CA GLU A 48 3.75 18.06 15.85
C GLU A 48 3.51 18.83 14.54
N TYR A 49 2.43 18.53 13.81
CA TYR A 49 2.16 19.05 12.46
C TYR A 49 0.74 19.66 12.27
N LYS A 50 0.22 20.38 13.29
CA LYS A 50 -1.16 20.88 13.40
C LYS A 50 -1.77 21.57 12.16
N ASP A 51 -0.98 22.26 11.34
CA ASP A 51 -1.47 23.06 10.21
C ASP A 51 -1.59 22.29 8.87
N LYS A 52 -1.31 20.98 8.84
CA LYS A 52 -1.17 20.20 7.60
C LYS A 52 -2.19 19.06 7.37
N MET A 53 -3.34 18.98 8.08
CA MET A 53 -4.13 17.72 8.16
C MET A 53 -5.68 17.82 7.98
N ARG A 54 -6.29 17.28 6.89
CA ARG A 54 -7.76 17.05 6.65
C ARG A 54 -8.09 16.18 5.39
N VAL A 55 -9.13 15.30 5.31
CA VAL A 55 -9.98 14.89 4.09
C VAL A 55 -10.33 13.36 3.85
N VAL A 56 -11.38 13.09 3.01
CA VAL A 56 -11.80 11.82 2.30
C VAL A 56 -11.85 11.98 0.74
N LEU A 57 -11.54 10.93 -0.04
CA LEU A 57 -11.21 10.90 -1.49
C LEU A 57 -12.19 11.57 -2.49
N HIS A 58 -13.52 11.35 -2.40
CA HIS A 58 -14.46 11.90 -3.40
C HIS A 58 -14.41 13.43 -3.51
N TYR A 59 -14.24 14.10 -2.37
CA TYR A 59 -14.14 15.56 -2.29
C TYR A 59 -12.79 16.10 -2.79
N ALA A 60 -11.78 15.25 -2.95
CA ALA A 60 -10.46 15.65 -3.43
C ALA A 60 -10.37 15.67 -4.96
N ILE A 61 -11.26 14.97 -5.69
CA ILE A 61 -11.18 14.82 -7.15
C ILE A 61 -11.10 16.16 -7.89
N PRO A 62 -11.96 17.17 -7.63
CA PRO A 62 -11.88 18.45 -8.34
C PRO A 62 -10.50 19.11 -8.18
N ARG A 63 -9.93 19.06 -6.96
CA ARG A 63 -8.61 19.62 -6.70
C ARG A 63 -7.48 18.81 -7.33
N LEU A 64 -7.58 17.48 -7.29
CA LEU A 64 -6.63 16.58 -7.94
C LEU A 64 -6.59 16.79 -9.45
N ARG A 65 -7.73 17.09 -10.10
CA ARG A 65 -7.77 17.48 -11.53
C ARG A 65 -6.99 18.76 -11.77
N GLU A 66 -7.26 19.82 -11.00
CA GLU A 66 -6.58 21.11 -11.13
C GLU A 66 -5.05 21.00 -10.97
N THR A 67 -4.60 20.19 -10.01
CA THR A 67 -3.17 20.04 -9.71
C THR A 67 -2.50 18.89 -10.45
N LYS A 68 -3.24 18.14 -11.28
CA LYS A 68 -2.80 16.87 -11.89
C LYS A 68 -2.19 15.92 -10.86
N GLY A 69 -2.85 15.79 -9.72
CA GLY A 69 -2.35 15.09 -8.54
C GLY A 69 -2.26 13.57 -8.71
N THR A 70 -1.62 12.93 -7.74
CA THR A 70 -1.42 11.48 -7.69
C THR A 70 -2.22 10.86 -6.55
N VAL A 71 -2.88 9.73 -6.83
CA VAL A 71 -3.54 8.86 -5.86
C VAL A 71 -2.78 7.55 -5.83
N VAL A 72 -2.33 7.13 -4.64
CA VAL A 72 -1.71 5.81 -4.43
C VAL A 72 -2.56 5.02 -3.45
N ALA A 73 -2.92 3.79 -3.80
CA ALA A 73 -3.68 2.90 -2.93
C ALA A 73 -2.89 1.65 -2.55
N ALA A 74 -3.02 1.23 -1.29
CA ALA A 74 -2.44 0.00 -0.77
C ALA A 74 -3.29 -1.22 -1.17
N THR A 75 -2.86 -1.91 -2.23
CA THR A 75 -3.44 -3.18 -2.69
C THR A 75 -2.78 -4.37 -1.98
N SER A 76 -2.96 -5.57 -2.49
CA SER A 76 -2.34 -6.79 -1.97
C SER A 76 -2.37 -7.89 -3.03
N GLY A 77 -1.40 -8.81 -2.99
CA GLY A 77 -1.48 -10.07 -3.74
C GLY A 77 -2.78 -10.85 -3.48
N ALA A 78 -3.37 -10.73 -2.28
CA ALA A 78 -4.67 -11.34 -1.97
C ALA A 78 -5.84 -10.78 -2.80
N GLY A 79 -5.67 -9.62 -3.42
CA GLY A 79 -6.64 -9.04 -4.35
C GLY A 79 -6.50 -9.57 -5.79
N LEU A 80 -5.47 -10.36 -6.08
CA LEU A 80 -5.26 -11.00 -7.39
C LEU A 80 -5.89 -12.39 -7.47
N GLY A 81 -6.04 -13.07 -6.33
CA GLY A 81 -6.62 -14.40 -6.26
C GLY A 81 -6.68 -14.94 -4.83
N PRO A 82 -7.38 -16.07 -4.62
CA PRO A 82 -7.44 -16.72 -3.31
C PRO A 82 -6.08 -17.30 -2.93
N LEU A 83 -5.55 -16.86 -1.78
CA LEU A 83 -4.25 -17.33 -1.26
C LEU A 83 -4.40 -18.25 -0.04
N PHE A 84 -5.29 -17.89 0.90
CA PHE A 84 -5.48 -18.61 2.15
C PHE A 84 -6.96 -18.71 2.51
N SER A 85 -7.33 -19.78 3.22
CA SER A 85 -8.66 -19.90 3.81
C SER A 85 -8.93 -18.75 4.78
N GLY A 86 -10.19 -18.30 4.85
CA GLY A 86 -10.61 -17.17 5.68
C GLY A 86 -10.29 -15.78 5.11
N TRP A 87 -9.55 -15.68 4.00
CA TRP A 87 -9.16 -14.38 3.42
C TRP A 87 -10.15 -13.86 2.37
N GLY A 88 -11.29 -14.51 2.15
CA GLY A 88 -12.23 -14.15 1.09
C GLY A 88 -12.64 -12.67 1.10
N PHE A 89 -13.14 -12.16 2.23
CA PHE A 89 -13.54 -10.75 2.35
C PHE A 89 -12.36 -9.78 2.24
N TYR A 90 -11.21 -10.14 2.82
CA TYR A 90 -9.98 -9.35 2.71
C TYR A 90 -9.52 -9.25 1.25
N GLY A 91 -9.45 -10.38 0.54
CA GLY A 91 -9.10 -10.45 -0.87
C GLY A 91 -10.08 -9.66 -1.75
N MET A 92 -11.40 -9.83 -1.54
CA MET A 92 -12.42 -9.03 -2.25
C MET A 92 -12.24 -7.52 -2.00
N SER A 93 -11.96 -7.09 -0.77
CA SER A 93 -11.71 -5.68 -0.46
C SER A 93 -10.50 -5.14 -1.22
N LYS A 94 -9.42 -5.92 -1.33
CA LYS A 94 -8.20 -5.53 -2.06
C LYS A 94 -8.39 -5.57 -3.58
N ALA A 95 -9.18 -6.51 -4.09
CA ALA A 95 -9.60 -6.55 -5.48
C ALA A 95 -10.45 -5.32 -5.84
N ALA A 96 -11.38 -4.92 -4.97
CA ALA A 96 -12.20 -3.73 -5.15
C ALA A 96 -11.35 -2.45 -5.16
N VAL A 97 -10.34 -2.33 -4.29
CA VAL A 97 -9.37 -1.21 -4.31
C VAL A 97 -8.57 -1.19 -5.62
N ALA A 98 -8.07 -2.35 -6.07
CA ALA A 98 -7.34 -2.44 -7.33
C ALA A 98 -8.22 -2.08 -8.54
N PHE A 99 -9.49 -2.51 -8.54
CA PHE A 99 -10.48 -2.12 -9.53
C PHE A 99 -10.74 -0.60 -9.50
N ASN A 100 -10.89 0.00 -8.31
CA ASN A 100 -11.11 1.43 -8.17
C ASN A 100 -9.95 2.26 -8.75
N ILE A 101 -8.70 1.83 -8.60
CA ILE A 101 -7.55 2.49 -9.24
C ILE A 101 -7.66 2.45 -10.78
N ARG A 102 -8.01 1.30 -11.35
CA ARG A 102 -8.20 1.15 -12.80
C ARG A 102 -9.33 2.03 -13.29
N GLN A 103 -10.46 2.04 -12.56
CA GLN A 103 -11.62 2.84 -12.88
C GLN A 103 -11.32 4.35 -12.80
N LEU A 104 -10.62 4.79 -11.75
CA LEU A 104 -10.21 6.17 -11.58
C LEU A 104 -9.29 6.63 -12.74
N SER A 105 -8.35 5.79 -13.16
CA SER A 105 -7.52 6.10 -14.34
C SER A 105 -8.30 6.10 -15.66
N LEU A 106 -9.42 5.38 -15.74
CA LEU A 106 -10.30 5.42 -16.90
C LEU A 106 -11.07 6.75 -16.94
N GLU A 107 -11.62 7.17 -15.81
CA GLU A 107 -12.50 8.34 -15.68
C GLU A 107 -11.75 9.68 -15.57
N GLU A 108 -10.59 9.70 -14.90
CA GLU A 108 -9.87 10.91 -14.52
C GLU A 108 -8.48 11.02 -15.17
N LYS A 109 -8.44 11.43 -16.45
CA LYS A 109 -7.20 11.46 -17.24
C LYS A 109 -6.10 12.40 -16.74
N ASP A 110 -6.47 13.43 -15.98
CA ASP A 110 -5.52 14.36 -15.38
C ASP A 110 -4.92 13.84 -14.05
N ILE A 111 -5.58 12.87 -13.41
CA ILE A 111 -5.15 12.27 -12.15
C ILE A 111 -4.30 11.03 -12.45
N THR A 112 -3.17 10.89 -11.77
CA THR A 112 -2.37 9.65 -11.82
C THR A 112 -2.83 8.75 -10.68
N ALA A 113 -3.36 7.56 -10.98
CA ALA A 113 -3.85 6.63 -9.97
C ALA A 113 -3.04 5.32 -10.00
N ILE A 114 -2.36 4.96 -8.91
CA ILE A 114 -1.47 3.79 -8.86
C ILE A 114 -1.87 2.89 -7.69
N GLY A 115 -1.94 1.58 -7.93
CA GLY A 115 -2.06 0.60 -6.87
C GLY A 115 -0.69 0.05 -6.54
N ILE A 116 -0.27 0.09 -5.29
CA ILE A 116 0.97 -0.53 -4.86
C ILE A 116 0.62 -1.67 -3.91
N SER A 117 1.12 -2.86 -4.24
CA SER A 117 1.11 -4.04 -3.38
C SER A 117 2.35 -3.97 -2.48
N PRO A 118 2.18 -4.02 -1.15
CA PRO A 118 3.28 -3.78 -0.21
C PRO A 118 4.29 -4.94 -0.11
N GLY A 119 4.04 -6.06 -0.80
CA GLY A 119 4.76 -7.32 -0.59
C GLY A 119 4.51 -7.89 0.81
N LEU A 120 5.33 -8.87 1.19
CA LEU A 120 5.34 -9.40 2.54
C LEU A 120 6.14 -8.46 3.46
N CYS A 121 5.44 -7.71 4.30
CA CYS A 121 6.04 -6.65 5.12
C CYS A 121 6.03 -7.02 6.61
N ASP A 122 7.15 -6.85 7.31
CA ASP A 122 7.26 -7.13 8.76
C ASP A 122 6.41 -6.17 9.59
N THR A 123 5.14 -6.53 9.72
CA THR A 123 4.11 -5.76 10.41
C THR A 123 3.45 -6.64 11.46
N LYS A 124 2.76 -6.00 12.42
CA LYS A 124 1.97 -6.70 13.42
C LYS A 124 0.98 -7.70 12.80
N MET A 125 0.40 -7.38 11.64
CA MET A 125 -0.48 -8.30 10.91
C MET A 125 0.23 -9.61 10.59
N ILE A 126 1.41 -9.55 9.98
CA ILE A 126 2.19 -10.77 9.65
C ILE A 126 2.61 -11.50 10.93
N GLN A 127 3.05 -10.77 11.95
CA GLN A 127 3.44 -11.37 13.24
C GLN A 127 2.28 -12.12 13.91
N ASP A 128 1.08 -11.54 13.88
CA ASP A 128 -0.12 -12.18 14.43
C ASP A 128 -0.55 -13.42 13.62
N LEU A 129 -0.46 -13.36 12.29
CA LEU A 129 -0.76 -14.50 11.40
C LEU A 129 0.22 -15.66 11.65
N ARG A 130 1.51 -15.37 11.76
CA ARG A 130 2.56 -16.35 12.12
C ARG A 130 2.37 -16.95 13.50
N ALA A 131 1.83 -16.16 14.44
CA ALA A 131 1.44 -16.61 15.77
C ALA A 131 0.10 -17.38 15.79
N GLY A 132 -0.51 -17.67 14.64
CA GLY A 132 -1.74 -18.43 14.54
C GLY A 132 -2.98 -17.70 15.04
N LYS A 133 -2.97 -16.35 15.06
CA LYS A 133 -4.10 -15.55 15.56
C LYS A 133 -5.19 -15.31 14.52
N GLN A 134 -5.08 -15.92 13.33
CA GLN A 134 -6.13 -15.87 12.33
C GLN A 134 -7.28 -16.78 12.76
N GLU A 135 -8.47 -16.20 12.93
CA GLU A 135 -9.67 -16.97 13.25
C GLU A 135 -9.98 -17.96 12.12
N GLY A 136 -10.30 -19.20 12.49
CA GLY A 136 -10.65 -20.27 11.57
C GLY A 136 -9.47 -21.02 10.95
N TRP A 137 -8.22 -20.62 11.22
CA TRP A 137 -7.05 -21.40 10.77
C TRP A 137 -6.82 -22.64 11.61
N THR A 138 -6.57 -23.75 10.92
CA THR A 138 -6.08 -24.99 11.49
C THR A 138 -4.56 -24.95 11.68
N ALA A 139 -3.99 -25.94 12.38
CA ALA A 139 -2.54 -26.10 12.47
C ALA A 139 -1.89 -26.28 11.08
N GLN A 140 -2.60 -26.86 10.11
CA GLN A 140 -2.11 -27.03 8.74
C GLN A 140 -2.06 -25.68 8.01
N ASP A 141 -3.08 -24.84 8.16
CA ASP A 141 -3.11 -23.49 7.55
C ASP A 141 -1.95 -22.63 8.06
N ILE A 142 -1.64 -22.69 9.36
CA ILE A 142 -0.49 -21.98 9.95
C ILE A 142 0.83 -22.48 9.34
N GLN A 143 1.00 -23.80 9.18
CA GLN A 143 2.20 -24.36 8.56
C GLN A 143 2.34 -23.96 7.10
N ASP A 144 1.24 -23.94 6.34
CA ASP A 144 1.26 -23.56 4.93
C ASP A 144 1.53 -22.06 4.76
N TYR A 145 1.02 -21.23 5.68
CA TYR A 145 1.38 -19.82 5.76
C TYR A 145 2.87 -19.61 6.08
N GLU A 146 3.44 -20.33 7.06
CA GLU A 146 4.88 -20.26 7.36
C GLU A 146 5.75 -20.69 6.16
N LYS A 147 5.35 -21.76 5.45
CA LYS A 147 6.04 -22.19 4.22
C LYS A 147 6.00 -21.12 3.13
N PHE A 148 4.85 -20.44 2.96
CA PHE A 148 4.71 -19.34 2.02
C PHE A 148 5.60 -18.16 2.40
N VAL A 149 5.56 -17.73 3.66
CA VAL A 149 6.37 -16.63 4.20
C VAL A 149 7.87 -16.91 4.05
N ALA A 150 8.31 -18.14 4.27
CA ALA A 150 9.72 -18.53 4.17
C ALA A 150 10.31 -18.38 2.75
N GLN A 151 9.47 -18.33 1.71
CA GLN A 151 9.90 -18.24 0.31
C GLN A 151 10.03 -16.79 -0.18
N ILE A 152 9.42 -15.84 0.53
CA ILE A 152 9.33 -14.44 0.12
C ILE A 152 10.19 -13.58 1.05
N PRO A 153 11.13 -12.78 0.51
CA PRO A 153 11.88 -11.84 1.31
C PRO A 153 10.94 -10.89 2.06
N MET A 154 11.08 -10.83 3.38
CA MET A 154 10.29 -9.92 4.21
C MET A 154 10.87 -8.50 4.12
N ALA A 155 10.05 -7.57 3.65
CA ALA A 155 10.39 -6.16 3.59
C ALA A 155 10.19 -5.48 4.95
N LEU A 156 11.01 -4.48 5.25
CA LEU A 156 10.76 -3.60 6.39
C LEU A 156 9.63 -2.61 6.05
N PRO A 157 8.79 -2.21 7.02
CA PRO A 157 7.76 -1.19 6.80
C PRO A 157 8.29 0.12 6.23
N SER A 158 9.48 0.55 6.65
CA SER A 158 10.13 1.76 6.15
C SER A 158 10.48 1.66 4.66
N VAL A 159 10.96 0.49 4.21
CA VAL A 159 11.28 0.22 2.81
C VAL A 159 10.03 0.31 1.94
N THR A 160 8.97 -0.41 2.34
CA THR A 160 7.69 -0.37 1.63
C THR A 160 7.14 1.06 1.61
N ALA A 161 7.18 1.77 2.73
CA ALA A 161 6.68 3.14 2.84
C ALA A 161 7.40 4.14 1.90
N THR A 162 8.72 4.02 1.74
CA THR A 162 9.48 4.85 0.79
C THR A 162 8.93 4.74 -0.63
N SER A 163 8.49 3.55 -1.07
CA SER A 163 7.90 3.37 -2.40
C SER A 163 6.57 4.11 -2.57
N TYR A 164 5.70 4.06 -1.57
CA TYR A 164 4.43 4.80 -1.59
C TYR A 164 4.67 6.32 -1.55
N ALA A 165 5.55 6.78 -0.66
CA ALA A 165 5.88 8.20 -0.54
C ALA A 165 6.48 8.74 -1.84
N SER A 166 7.43 8.00 -2.42
CA SER A 166 8.06 8.37 -3.69
C SER A 166 7.02 8.46 -4.83
N ALA A 167 6.11 7.49 -4.95
CA ALA A 167 5.04 7.52 -5.96
C ALA A 167 4.08 8.72 -5.79
N LEU A 168 3.87 9.19 -4.56
CA LEU A 168 3.01 10.35 -4.28
C LEU A 168 3.68 11.68 -4.64
N VAL A 169 5.01 11.76 -4.49
CA VAL A 169 5.80 12.99 -4.73
C VAL A 169 6.27 13.09 -6.17
N HIS A 170 6.64 11.97 -6.78
CA HIS A 170 7.12 11.90 -8.15
C HIS A 170 6.04 11.30 -9.05
N ARG A 171 5.32 12.17 -9.77
CA ARG A 171 4.24 11.77 -10.66
C ARG A 171 4.77 10.91 -11.82
N THR A 172 4.20 9.70 -11.97
CA THR A 172 4.49 8.74 -13.04
C THR A 172 3.21 8.39 -13.82
N PRO A 173 2.75 9.24 -14.75
CA PRO A 173 1.48 9.05 -15.46
C PRO A 173 1.37 7.75 -16.24
N GLU A 174 2.50 7.22 -16.70
CA GLU A 174 2.65 5.94 -17.38
C GLU A 174 2.27 4.73 -16.51
N LEU A 175 2.24 4.90 -15.18
CA LEU A 175 1.77 3.88 -14.23
C LEU A 175 0.31 4.07 -13.83
N SER A 176 -0.40 5.07 -14.38
CA SER A 176 -1.80 5.28 -14.04
C SER A 176 -2.66 4.08 -14.45
N GLY A 177 -3.49 3.60 -13.52
CA GLY A 177 -4.34 2.41 -13.65
C GLY A 177 -3.59 1.09 -13.44
N VAL A 178 -2.27 1.12 -13.18
CA VAL A 178 -1.46 -0.08 -13.00
C VAL A 178 -1.38 -0.45 -11.52
N ILE A 179 -1.35 -1.76 -11.27
CA ILE A 179 -1.02 -2.33 -9.96
C ILE A 179 0.40 -2.87 -10.03
N VAL A 180 1.26 -2.41 -9.14
CA VAL A 180 2.67 -2.78 -9.09
C VAL A 180 3.04 -3.27 -7.69
N ASP A 181 4.09 -4.07 -7.56
CA ASP A 181 4.67 -4.35 -6.24
C ASP A 181 5.56 -3.18 -5.79
N TYR A 182 5.78 -3.06 -4.48
CA TYR A 182 6.54 -1.97 -3.87
C TYR A 182 7.97 -1.80 -4.42
N ASP A 183 8.55 -2.83 -5.02
CA ASP A 183 9.89 -2.82 -5.60
C ASP A 183 9.90 -2.83 -7.15
N ASP A 184 8.76 -2.53 -7.77
CA ASP A 184 8.66 -2.41 -9.23
C ASP A 184 9.67 -1.37 -9.75
N PRO A 185 10.51 -1.72 -10.74
CA PRO A 185 11.59 -0.86 -11.20
C PRO A 185 11.12 0.45 -11.84
N ARG A 186 9.85 0.52 -12.26
CA ARG A 186 9.22 1.72 -12.82
C ARG A 186 8.84 2.72 -11.74
N LEU A 187 8.80 2.33 -10.47
CA LEU A 187 8.62 3.28 -9.38
C LEU A 187 9.86 4.18 -9.24
N PRO A 188 9.68 5.47 -8.92
CA PRO A 188 10.76 6.46 -8.81
C PRO A 188 11.55 6.33 -7.49
N ILE A 189 11.94 5.11 -7.13
CA ILE A 189 12.72 4.81 -5.92
C ILE A 189 14.21 4.61 -6.25
N ASP A 190 15.09 5.00 -5.32
CA ASP A 190 16.53 4.76 -5.42
C ASP A 190 16.86 3.25 -5.40
N ASN A 191 17.95 2.89 -6.07
CA ASN A 191 18.27 1.54 -6.53
C ASN A 191 18.62 0.44 -5.48
N PRO A 192 18.82 0.68 -4.16
CA PRO A 192 19.08 -0.45 -3.24
C PRO A 192 17.84 -1.30 -2.90
N LEU A 193 16.62 -0.86 -3.25
CA LEU A 193 15.38 -1.63 -3.02
C LEU A 193 15.00 -2.55 -4.19
N LYS A 194 15.49 -2.27 -5.41
CA LYS A 194 15.08 -2.92 -6.67
C LYS A 194 15.63 -4.34 -6.87
N TYR A 195 16.51 -4.82 -5.99
CA TYR A 195 17.32 -6.03 -6.22
C TYR A 195 16.82 -7.30 -5.51
N LYS A 196 15.82 -7.24 -4.62
CA LYS A 196 15.34 -8.44 -3.90
C LYS A 196 14.18 -9.19 -4.58
N SER A 197 13.26 -8.55 -5.31
CA SER A 197 12.17 -9.28 -6.00
C SER A 197 12.57 -9.99 -7.28
N LYS A 198 13.57 -9.50 -8.02
CA LYS A 198 14.01 -10.16 -9.27
C LYS A 198 14.55 -11.57 -9.09
N GLN A 199 14.92 -11.97 -7.87
CA GLN A 199 15.41 -13.31 -7.57
C GLN A 199 14.29 -14.32 -7.26
N ASN A 200 13.05 -13.87 -7.02
CA ASN A 200 11.87 -14.72 -6.83
C ASN A 200 10.62 -13.97 -7.33
N PRO A 201 10.25 -14.07 -8.63
CA PRO A 201 8.97 -13.55 -9.07
C PRO A 201 7.87 -14.27 -8.31
N THR A 202 7.14 -13.56 -7.46
CA THR A 202 6.00 -14.14 -6.73
C THR A 202 4.90 -14.41 -7.75
N ASN A 203 4.87 -15.62 -8.31
CA ASN A 203 3.77 -16.06 -9.14
C ASN A 203 2.59 -16.40 -8.22
N TYR A 204 1.77 -15.40 -7.90
CA TYR A 204 0.57 -15.59 -7.06
C TYR A 204 -0.39 -16.67 -7.62
N ALA A 205 -0.27 -17.04 -8.91
CA ALA A 205 -1.04 -18.13 -9.51
C ALA A 205 -0.58 -19.53 -9.05
N GLU A 206 0.68 -19.71 -8.64
CA GLU A 206 1.20 -21.01 -8.17
C GLU A 206 0.73 -21.36 -6.75
N PHE A 207 0.27 -20.37 -5.99
CA PHE A 207 -0.24 -20.56 -4.62
C PHE A 207 -1.76 -20.62 -4.53
N SER A 208 -2.47 -20.51 -5.67
CA SER A 208 -3.89 -20.85 -5.68
C SER A 208 -4.02 -22.33 -5.32
N PRO A 209 -4.76 -22.71 -4.25
CA PRO A 209 -5.03 -24.11 -4.00
C PRO A 209 -5.64 -24.70 -5.26
N GLN A 210 -5.08 -25.80 -5.77
CA GLN A 210 -5.74 -26.53 -6.84
C GLN A 210 -7.11 -26.95 -6.28
N VAL A 211 -8.16 -26.33 -6.82
CA VAL A 211 -9.53 -26.69 -6.52
C VAL A 211 -9.68 -28.15 -6.94
N LYS A 212 -9.78 -29.04 -5.95
CA LYS A 212 -10.18 -30.42 -6.17
C LYS A 212 -11.67 -30.47 -6.48
#